data_AF-A0A6L8V808-F1
#
_entry.id   AF-A0A6L8V808-F1
#
_cell.length_a   1.000
_cell.length_b   1.000
_cell.length_c   1.000
_cell.angle_alpha   90.00
_cell.angle_beta   90.00
_cell.angle_gamma   90.00
#
_symmetry.space_group_name_H-M   'P 1'
#
loop_
_entity.id
_entity.type
_entity.pdbx_description
1 polymer ?
#
loop_
_entity_poly.entity_id
_entity_poly.type
_entity_poly.pdbx_seq_one_letter_code
_entity_poly.pdbx_strand_id
1 'polypeptide(L)'
;MRAHYEWQVREEDQVMCLTSKGQVIGGILPIREANLEVKDALEEIEEGVFRWSRTFVNQAEVARTCRLSMDFGTAYEPEYYMIPAVSYNGNEWGRGLEPKGLSKNGQPWTFAWHRTSVPGATYSEGNGWSIALFGESPRDMKGFSCSLEQVTGQAIHRLLWPEEEAPFTYSYRDTYSEAYRGTLHLSPGGTFEATAYLVVEHYERPRVSWRRMLDLAWRLHDKPLKQGMDAQRIWELSIDYARNGLWHIDGEFSGFTIGRTWKEGEWQQVRHYEIGWCGQNASLANSFLSDYLRSGNQDSLGRGLAVLDQWVEHGRLNNGLIHCHYDYLLHKRGEPEVQDACNLGTAALNLFEAEQLAAKCGVNRPSYREAALGICDFVVSVQAPEGRIGKSWRNDGTLADPEGTVGCFLVPPLVKAYELTGEAAYLEAAESGYRFYMNELLDNGYSTAGALDTSCIDKESAIPLLKSGLCLFKATANQTYLTWAEHAAWYLATWQWHHTVRYDKASELGRLEYDTFGGTSVSTQHHHIDPFALSFVEDWLTLAELTNNPTWRERAKAVWANAIIGISDGDTMIMGKQRPAGSQDEGYFHTRWGHDAFDVSQWLVAWPTAFRLELLRHLQEDMTLFPKDV
;
A
#
# COMPACT_ATOMS: atom_id res chain seq x y z
N MET A 1 -10.07 28.20 17.18
CA MET A 1 -10.80 29.42 16.76
C MET A 1 -11.17 29.18 15.30
N ARG A 2 -12.45 28.97 14.97
CA ARG A 2 -12.90 28.53 13.63
C ARG A 2 -12.35 29.42 12.51
N ALA A 3 -11.94 28.82 11.39
CA ALA A 3 -11.53 29.55 10.21
C ALA A 3 -12.80 30.01 9.48
N HIS A 4 -12.90 31.30 9.18
CA HIS A 4 -14.01 31.83 8.38
C HIS A 4 -13.52 31.95 6.94
N TYR A 5 -14.14 31.19 6.02
CA TYR A 5 -13.78 31.15 4.62
C TYR A 5 -14.71 32.06 3.81
N GLU A 6 -14.15 32.89 2.93
CA GLU A 6 -14.92 33.80 2.08
C GLU A 6 -14.43 33.74 0.64
N TRP A 7 -15.37 33.63 -0.31
CA TRP A 7 -15.10 33.74 -1.74
C TRP A 7 -15.29 35.19 -2.19
N GLN A 8 -14.26 35.76 -2.82
CA GLN A 8 -14.25 37.14 -3.31
C GLN A 8 -13.77 37.15 -4.77
N VAL A 9 -14.41 37.95 -5.62
CA VAL A 9 -13.96 38.12 -7.01
C VAL A 9 -12.87 39.18 -7.05
N ARG A 10 -11.68 38.83 -7.52
CA ARG A 10 -10.61 39.80 -7.78
C ARG A 10 -10.94 40.59 -9.04
N GLU A 11 -11.13 41.90 -8.91
CA GLU A 11 -11.61 42.75 -10.00
C GLU A 11 -10.68 42.77 -11.23
N GLU A 12 -9.36 42.68 -11.01
CA GLU A 12 -8.34 42.80 -12.07
C GLU A 12 -8.44 41.70 -13.14
N ASP A 13 -8.73 40.47 -12.73
CA ASP A 13 -8.71 39.30 -13.62
C ASP A 13 -9.95 38.41 -13.52
N GLN A 14 -10.93 38.81 -12.70
CA GLN A 14 -12.20 38.13 -12.46
C GLN A 14 -12.02 36.71 -11.90
N VAL A 15 -10.91 36.45 -11.20
CA VAL A 15 -10.66 35.19 -10.49
C VAL A 15 -11.45 35.16 -9.19
N MET A 16 -12.16 34.06 -8.92
CA MET A 16 -12.77 33.82 -7.60
C MET A 16 -11.70 33.34 -6.63
N CYS A 17 -11.33 34.19 -5.68
CA CYS A 17 -10.34 33.92 -4.66
C CYS A 17 -11.00 33.45 -3.36
N LEU A 18 -10.44 32.42 -2.75
CA LEU A 18 -10.74 31.98 -1.41
C LEU A 18 -9.84 32.72 -0.42
N THR A 19 -10.46 33.29 0.62
CA THR A 19 -9.76 34.01 1.68
C THR A 19 -10.15 33.49 3.06
N SER A 20 -9.25 33.63 4.02
CA SER A 20 -9.55 33.42 5.45
C SER A 20 -8.86 34.49 6.27
N LYS A 21 -9.64 35.19 7.11
CA LYS A 21 -9.16 36.31 7.95
C LYS A 21 -8.37 37.38 7.16
N GLY A 22 -8.77 37.64 5.90
CA GLY A 22 -8.11 38.60 5.02
C GLY A 22 -6.85 38.10 4.31
N GLN A 23 -6.39 36.88 4.58
CA GLN A 23 -5.31 36.23 3.83
C GLN A 23 -5.91 35.51 2.62
N VAL A 24 -5.33 35.72 1.43
CA VAL A 24 -5.67 34.94 0.23
C VAL A 24 -5.03 33.56 0.34
N ILE A 25 -5.84 32.51 0.19
CA ILE A 25 -5.39 31.11 0.23
C ILE A 25 -5.11 30.60 -1.19
N GLY A 26 -5.96 30.98 -2.15
CA GLY A 26 -5.88 30.56 -3.55
C GLY A 26 -7.13 31.01 -4.32
N GLY A 27 -7.30 30.52 -5.54
CA GLY A 27 -8.46 30.86 -6.36
C GLY A 27 -8.72 29.91 -7.52
N ILE A 28 -9.96 29.92 -8.00
CA ILE A 28 -10.38 29.14 -9.17
C ILE A 28 -9.87 29.82 -10.43
N LEU A 29 -9.05 29.11 -11.20
CA LEU A 29 -8.50 29.64 -12.43
C LEU A 29 -9.53 29.55 -13.57
N PRO A 30 -9.75 30.65 -14.33
CA PRO A 30 -10.73 30.68 -15.40
C PRO A 30 -10.23 29.95 -16.65
N ILE A 31 -11.12 29.23 -17.31
CA ILE A 31 -10.89 28.74 -18.67
C ILE A 31 -11.43 29.78 -19.65
N ARG A 32 -10.55 30.28 -20.52
CA ARG A 32 -10.89 31.28 -21.54
C ARG A 32 -10.75 30.67 -22.92
N GLU A 33 -11.74 29.86 -23.30
CA GLU A 33 -11.86 29.35 -24.67
C GLU A 33 -12.97 30.09 -25.43
N ALA A 34 -12.70 30.49 -26.67
CA ALA A 34 -13.72 31.10 -27.52
C ALA A 34 -14.92 30.15 -27.70
N ASN A 35 -16.14 30.68 -27.64
CA ASN A 35 -17.39 29.92 -27.83
C ASN A 35 -17.60 28.75 -26.85
N LEU A 36 -16.99 28.80 -25.67
CA LEU A 36 -17.24 27.87 -24.56
C LEU A 36 -17.67 28.69 -23.34
N GLU A 37 -18.92 28.54 -22.92
CA GLU A 37 -19.41 29.17 -21.69
C GLU A 37 -19.07 28.28 -20.50
N VAL A 38 -18.57 28.87 -19.42
CA VAL A 38 -18.19 28.17 -18.19
C VAL A 38 -18.91 28.81 -17.01
N LYS A 39 -19.54 28.00 -16.15
CA LYS A 39 -20.21 28.44 -14.93
C LYS A 39 -19.74 27.60 -13.75
N ASP A 40 -19.37 28.27 -12.67
CA ASP A 40 -18.96 27.65 -11.41
C ASP A 40 -20.05 27.81 -10.36
N ALA A 41 -20.31 26.73 -9.62
CA ALA A 41 -21.13 26.71 -8.42
C ALA A 41 -20.33 26.09 -7.28
N LEU A 42 -20.30 26.75 -6.12
CA LEU A 42 -19.59 26.31 -4.94
C LEU A 42 -20.56 26.16 -3.77
N GLU A 43 -20.54 25.01 -3.14
CA GLU A 43 -21.29 24.69 -1.94
C GLU A 43 -20.31 24.28 -0.84
N GLU A 44 -20.25 25.04 0.26
CA GLU A 44 -19.50 24.61 1.44
C GLU A 44 -20.31 23.55 2.19
N ILE A 45 -19.83 22.30 2.18
CA ILE A 45 -20.53 21.15 2.76
C ILE A 45 -20.09 20.84 4.19
N GLU A 46 -18.89 21.28 4.57
CA GLU A 46 -18.35 21.33 5.93
C GLU A 46 -17.25 22.41 5.98
N GLU A 47 -16.88 22.92 7.16
CA GLU A 47 -15.97 24.08 7.33
C GLU A 47 -14.65 23.92 6.54
N GLY A 48 -14.47 24.64 5.43
CA GLY A 48 -13.27 24.51 4.58
C GLY A 48 -13.30 23.34 3.59
N VAL A 49 -14.45 22.73 3.34
CA VAL A 49 -14.67 21.75 2.27
C VAL A 49 -15.76 22.23 1.34
N PHE A 50 -15.42 22.35 0.07
CA PHE A 50 -16.30 22.88 -0.95
C PHE A 50 -16.57 21.80 -2.00
N ARG A 51 -17.85 21.51 -2.23
CA ARG A 51 -18.30 20.83 -3.43
C ARG A 51 -18.35 21.86 -4.55
N TRP A 52 -17.47 21.69 -5.52
CA TRP A 52 -17.32 22.56 -6.68
C TRP A 52 -17.93 21.87 -7.89
N SER A 53 -18.97 22.47 -8.47
CA SER A 53 -19.55 22.03 -9.75
C SER A 53 -19.22 23.04 -10.84
N ARG A 54 -18.75 22.56 -11.99
CA ARG A 54 -18.48 23.38 -13.17
C ARG A 54 -19.28 22.87 -14.36
N THR A 55 -20.02 23.78 -14.99
CA THR A 55 -20.80 23.51 -16.20
C THR A 55 -20.14 24.17 -17.40
N PHE A 56 -19.98 23.40 -18.47
CA PHE A 56 -19.46 23.84 -19.76
C PHE A 56 -20.55 23.76 -20.81
N VAL A 57 -20.75 24.82 -21.58
CA VAL A 57 -21.72 24.84 -22.69
C VAL A 57 -21.03 25.25 -23.97
N ASN A 58 -21.14 24.40 -25.01
CA ASN A 58 -20.63 24.74 -26.33
C ASN A 58 -21.55 25.78 -26.99
N GLN A 59 -21.05 27.01 -27.10
CA GLN A 59 -21.75 28.14 -27.75
C GLN A 59 -21.45 28.25 -29.25
N ALA A 60 -20.65 27.34 -29.82
CA ALA A 60 -20.41 27.30 -31.26
C ALA A 60 -21.56 26.61 -32.01
N GLU A 61 -21.75 27.00 -33.27
CA GLU A 61 -22.72 26.37 -34.18
C GLU A 61 -22.30 24.97 -34.67
N VAL A 62 -21.10 24.51 -34.31
CA VAL A 62 -20.54 23.20 -34.72
C VAL A 62 -20.12 22.38 -33.51
N ALA A 63 -20.08 21.05 -33.70
CA ALA A 63 -19.53 20.15 -32.69
C ALA A 63 -18.05 20.42 -32.48
N ARG A 64 -17.60 20.34 -31.22
CA ARG A 64 -16.23 20.63 -30.81
C ARG A 64 -15.60 19.46 -30.11
N THR A 65 -14.34 19.20 -30.41
CA THR A 65 -13.48 18.40 -29.54
C THR A 65 -12.97 19.30 -28.42
N CYS A 66 -13.22 18.91 -27.17
CA CYS A 66 -12.94 19.75 -26.01
C CYS A 66 -11.80 19.18 -25.15
N ARG A 67 -11.11 20.09 -24.46
CA ARG A 67 -10.23 19.83 -23.33
C ARG A 67 -10.68 20.75 -22.21
N LEU A 68 -11.33 20.16 -21.21
CA LEU A 68 -11.96 20.89 -20.13
C LEU A 68 -11.14 20.70 -18.87
N SER A 69 -11.10 21.70 -18.00
CA SER A 69 -10.39 21.57 -16.73
C SER A 69 -11.08 22.28 -15.55
N MET A 70 -10.71 21.83 -14.36
CA MET A 70 -11.05 22.48 -13.10
C MET A 70 -9.73 22.72 -12.39
N ASP A 71 -9.31 23.99 -12.38
CA ASP A 71 -8.00 24.42 -11.89
C ASP A 71 -8.17 25.30 -10.64
N PHE A 72 -7.46 24.96 -9.57
CA PHE A 72 -7.32 25.79 -8.37
C PHE A 72 -5.84 26.15 -8.17
N GLY A 73 -5.53 27.44 -8.20
CA GLY A 73 -4.19 27.97 -7.94
C GLY A 73 -4.06 28.39 -6.48
N THR A 74 -3.05 27.89 -5.79
CA THR A 74 -2.73 28.34 -4.42
C THR A 74 -2.05 29.72 -4.43
N ALA A 75 -2.15 30.44 -3.33
CA ALA A 75 -1.41 31.69 -3.10
C ALA A 75 -0.09 31.46 -2.35
N TYR A 76 0.50 30.27 -2.51
CA TYR A 76 1.75 29.87 -1.90
C TYR A 76 2.52 28.90 -2.81
N GLU A 77 3.84 28.88 -2.68
CA GLU A 77 4.67 27.83 -3.24
C GLU A 77 4.65 26.60 -2.32
N PRO A 78 4.49 25.37 -2.85
CA PRO A 78 4.34 24.19 -2.02
C PRO A 78 5.65 23.83 -1.30
N GLU A 79 5.58 23.67 0.02
CA GLU A 79 6.64 23.12 0.88
C GLU A 79 6.63 21.58 0.86
N TYR A 80 5.45 20.99 0.63
CA TYR A 80 5.24 19.56 0.40
C TYR A 80 4.08 19.38 -0.58
N TYR A 81 4.14 18.31 -1.37
CA TYR A 81 3.04 17.94 -2.25
C TYR A 81 2.93 16.43 -2.44
N MET A 82 1.74 15.98 -2.81
CA MET A 82 1.44 14.57 -3.01
C MET A 82 0.34 14.37 -4.06
N ILE A 83 0.48 13.31 -4.85
CA ILE A 83 -0.59 12.66 -5.60
C ILE A 83 -0.69 11.24 -5.01
N PRO A 84 -1.74 10.93 -4.22
CA PRO A 84 -1.81 9.69 -3.44
C PRO A 84 -1.54 8.42 -4.28
N ALA A 85 -0.69 7.54 -3.76
CA ALA A 85 -0.11 6.35 -4.38
C ALA A 85 0.83 6.59 -5.59
N VAL A 86 0.90 7.80 -6.16
CA VAL A 86 1.64 8.09 -7.40
C VAL A 86 2.91 8.90 -7.16
N SER A 87 2.81 9.96 -6.38
CA SER A 87 3.91 10.91 -6.15
C SER A 87 3.89 11.43 -4.73
N TYR A 88 5.02 11.32 -4.04
CA TYR A 88 5.24 11.85 -2.71
C TYR A 88 6.45 12.77 -2.78
N ASN A 89 6.19 14.08 -2.75
CA ASN A 89 7.18 15.14 -2.89
C ASN A 89 8.14 14.95 -4.09
N GLY A 90 7.58 14.51 -5.23
CA GLY A 90 8.32 14.36 -6.48
C GLY A 90 9.04 13.02 -6.65
N ASN A 91 8.94 12.09 -5.69
CA ASN A 91 9.59 10.78 -5.74
C ASN A 91 11.10 10.85 -5.92
N GLU A 92 11.80 11.89 -5.47
CA GLU A 92 13.24 12.05 -5.73
C GLU A 92 14.12 10.96 -5.08
N TRP A 93 13.61 10.26 -4.07
CA TRP A 93 14.32 9.14 -3.44
C TRP A 93 14.31 7.89 -4.33
N GLY A 94 15.44 7.17 -4.36
CA GLY A 94 15.55 5.89 -5.06
C GLY A 94 16.10 6.00 -6.48
N ARG A 95 16.25 4.86 -7.16
CA ARG A 95 16.90 4.77 -8.49
C ARG A 95 15.95 4.38 -9.63
N GLY A 96 14.67 4.16 -9.32
CA GLY A 96 13.68 3.82 -10.30
C GLY A 96 13.38 4.96 -11.28
N LEU A 97 12.69 4.59 -12.35
CA LEU A 97 12.20 5.47 -13.41
C LEU A 97 10.69 5.67 -13.31
N GLU A 98 10.08 5.46 -12.14
CA GLU A 98 8.75 5.99 -11.86
C GLU A 98 8.67 7.50 -12.14
N PRO A 99 7.47 8.08 -12.33
CA PRO A 99 7.34 9.51 -12.55
C PRO A 99 8.04 10.32 -11.42
N LYS A 100 9.10 11.03 -11.81
CA LYS A 100 9.87 11.94 -10.95
C LYS A 100 9.45 13.39 -11.19
N GLY A 101 9.46 14.19 -10.14
CA GLY A 101 9.01 15.59 -10.13
C GLY A 101 7.57 15.78 -10.58
N LEU A 102 7.21 17.03 -10.91
CA LEU A 102 5.89 17.42 -11.41
C LEU A 102 5.80 17.49 -12.95
N SER A 103 6.92 17.32 -13.65
CA SER A 103 6.98 17.40 -15.11
C SER A 103 8.07 16.51 -15.69
N LYS A 104 7.94 16.16 -16.97
CA LYS A 104 8.99 15.52 -17.75
C LYS A 104 9.14 16.21 -19.09
N ASN A 105 10.39 16.50 -19.46
CA ASN A 105 10.71 17.26 -20.68
C ASN A 105 9.96 18.61 -20.77
N GLY A 106 9.75 19.28 -19.63
CA GLY A 106 9.02 20.54 -19.55
C GLY A 106 7.51 20.44 -19.73
N GLN A 107 6.94 19.23 -19.81
CA GLN A 107 5.49 19.01 -19.84
C GLN A 107 5.03 18.47 -18.48
N PRO A 108 3.99 19.05 -17.86
CA PRO A 108 3.39 18.53 -16.63
C PRO A 108 2.99 17.07 -16.75
N TRP A 109 3.16 16.33 -15.65
CA TRP A 109 2.58 15.00 -15.55
C TRP A 109 1.06 15.07 -15.42
N THR A 110 0.37 14.23 -16.19
CA THR A 110 -1.07 13.97 -16.02
C THR A 110 -1.26 12.48 -15.77
N PHE A 111 -2.12 12.16 -14.79
CA PHE A 111 -2.40 10.79 -14.36
C PHE A 111 -3.89 10.53 -14.40
N ALA A 112 -4.29 9.35 -14.91
CA ALA A 112 -5.69 8.97 -14.92
C ALA A 112 -6.27 8.86 -13.51
N TRP A 113 -7.55 9.21 -13.33
CA TRP A 113 -8.24 9.19 -12.03
C TRP A 113 -8.19 7.83 -11.32
N HIS A 114 -8.13 6.72 -12.09
CA HIS A 114 -8.06 5.37 -11.55
C HIS A 114 -6.66 5.00 -11.05
N ARG A 115 -5.61 5.71 -11.47
CA ARG A 115 -4.23 5.52 -11.00
C ARG A 115 -4.03 5.99 -9.56
N THR A 116 -4.88 6.90 -9.09
CA THR A 116 -4.77 7.49 -7.75
C THR A 116 -5.75 6.84 -6.79
N SER A 117 -5.31 6.69 -5.55
CA SER A 117 -6.10 6.02 -4.50
C SER A 117 -7.33 6.84 -4.05
N VAL A 118 -7.35 8.14 -4.32
CA VAL A 118 -8.52 9.03 -4.27
C VAL A 118 -8.71 9.61 -5.70
N PRO A 119 -9.94 9.67 -6.27
CA PRO A 119 -10.14 9.91 -7.71
C PRO A 119 -9.50 11.20 -8.24
N GLY A 120 -8.39 11.07 -8.96
CA GLY A 120 -7.56 12.17 -9.46
C GLY A 120 -7.15 13.17 -8.37
N ALA A 121 -6.82 12.70 -7.17
CA ALA A 121 -6.47 13.59 -6.08
C ALA A 121 -5.10 14.26 -6.26
N THR A 122 -5.03 15.53 -5.87
CA THR A 122 -3.79 16.30 -5.72
C THR A 122 -3.78 16.98 -4.36
N TYR A 123 -2.62 17.07 -3.74
CA TYR A 123 -2.43 17.63 -2.40
C TYR A 123 -1.17 18.50 -2.34
N SER A 124 -1.25 19.64 -1.65
CA SER A 124 -0.11 20.50 -1.35
C SER A 124 -0.24 21.20 -0.01
N GLU A 125 0.90 21.55 0.59
CA GLU A 125 1.02 22.35 1.81
C GLU A 125 1.98 23.51 1.57
N GLY A 126 1.69 24.69 2.13
CA GLY A 126 2.62 25.80 2.21
C GLY A 126 2.01 27.01 2.89
N ASN A 127 2.85 27.85 3.49
CA ASN A 127 2.41 29.10 4.14
C ASN A 127 1.31 28.88 5.21
N GLY A 128 1.35 27.74 5.91
CA GLY A 128 0.38 27.36 6.94
C GLY A 128 -0.97 26.82 6.42
N TRP A 129 -1.12 26.64 5.11
CA TRP A 129 -2.34 26.13 4.47
C TRP A 129 -2.09 24.84 3.70
N SER A 130 -3.04 23.92 3.77
CA SER A 130 -3.10 22.72 2.97
C SER A 130 -4.30 22.77 2.02
N ILE A 131 -4.08 22.32 0.79
CA ILE A 131 -5.07 22.26 -0.28
C ILE A 131 -5.09 20.86 -0.86
N ALA A 132 -6.28 20.29 -0.97
CA ALA A 132 -6.52 19.09 -1.75
C ALA A 132 -7.64 19.31 -2.78
N LEU A 133 -7.49 18.73 -3.97
CA LEU A 133 -8.51 18.71 -5.01
C LEU A 133 -8.66 17.29 -5.55
N PHE A 134 -9.87 16.77 -5.60
CA PHE A 134 -10.19 15.47 -6.20
C PHE A 134 -11.59 15.49 -6.84
N GLY A 135 -11.83 14.60 -7.80
CA GLY A 135 -13.11 14.54 -8.51
C GLY A 135 -14.11 13.54 -7.91
N GLU A 136 -15.37 13.63 -8.33
CA GLU A 136 -16.34 12.55 -8.10
C GLU A 136 -15.96 11.31 -8.92
N SER A 137 -16.04 10.12 -8.33
CA SER A 137 -15.71 8.86 -9.03
C SER A 137 -16.56 8.69 -10.29
N PRO A 138 -15.93 8.50 -11.47
CA PRO A 138 -16.65 8.22 -12.70
C PRO A 138 -17.48 6.94 -12.61
N ARG A 139 -18.58 6.89 -13.37
CA ARG A 139 -19.46 5.72 -13.43
C ARG A 139 -19.00 4.66 -14.43
N ASP A 140 -18.05 4.99 -15.29
CA ASP A 140 -17.44 4.14 -16.31
C ASP A 140 -15.97 4.55 -16.54
N MET A 141 -15.30 3.91 -17.49
CA MET A 141 -13.91 4.23 -17.84
C MET A 141 -13.73 5.58 -18.56
N LYS A 142 -14.80 6.35 -18.83
CA LYS A 142 -14.73 7.70 -19.40
C LYS A 142 -14.60 8.73 -18.28
N GLY A 143 -13.44 8.72 -17.63
CA GLY A 143 -13.15 9.61 -16.52
C GLY A 143 -12.35 10.85 -16.90
N PHE A 144 -11.51 11.26 -15.95
CA PHE A 144 -10.65 12.44 -16.00
C PHE A 144 -9.24 12.11 -15.56
N SER A 145 -8.37 13.09 -15.64
CA SER A 145 -7.01 13.00 -15.10
C SER A 145 -6.75 14.10 -14.09
N CYS A 146 -5.72 13.91 -13.28
CA CYS A 146 -5.20 14.94 -12.40
C CYS A 146 -3.81 15.39 -12.83
N SER A 147 -3.48 16.63 -12.49
CA SER A 147 -2.14 17.20 -12.62
C SER A 147 -1.89 18.11 -11.43
N LEU A 148 -0.65 18.13 -10.95
CA LEU A 148 -0.17 19.12 -10.01
C LEU A 148 1.02 19.83 -10.64
N GLU A 149 0.93 21.15 -10.77
CA GLU A 149 1.98 21.98 -11.37
C GLU A 149 2.53 22.96 -10.35
N GLN A 150 3.83 23.21 -10.42
CA GLN A 150 4.47 24.29 -9.67
C GLN A 150 4.86 25.39 -10.64
N VAL A 151 4.28 26.56 -10.43
CA VAL A 151 4.65 27.80 -11.11
C VAL A 151 5.15 28.79 -10.05
N THR A 152 5.86 29.84 -10.45
CA THR A 152 6.47 30.77 -9.49
C THR A 152 5.44 31.31 -8.49
N GLY A 153 5.63 30.99 -7.20
CA GLY A 153 4.78 31.45 -6.09
C GLY A 153 3.43 30.72 -5.93
N GLN A 154 3.19 29.62 -6.65
CA GLN A 154 1.88 28.97 -6.73
C GLN A 154 1.99 27.48 -7.08
N ALA A 155 1.17 26.63 -6.44
CA ALA A 155 0.81 25.31 -6.94
C ALA A 155 -0.53 25.37 -7.71
N ILE A 156 -0.65 24.67 -8.82
CA ILE A 156 -1.90 24.53 -9.58
C ILE A 156 -2.38 23.09 -9.45
N HIS A 157 -3.50 22.93 -8.76
CA HIS A 157 -4.24 21.68 -8.68
C HIS A 157 -5.23 21.61 -9.85
N ARG A 158 -5.20 20.52 -10.61
CA ARG A 158 -5.98 20.43 -11.86
C ARG A 158 -6.66 19.07 -12.00
N LEU A 159 -7.93 19.10 -12.43
CA LEU A 159 -8.65 17.97 -13.01
C LEU A 159 -8.91 18.22 -14.50
N LEU A 160 -8.77 17.20 -15.34
CA LEU A 160 -8.75 17.29 -16.82
C LEU A 160 -9.72 16.31 -17.47
N TRP A 161 -10.56 16.80 -18.38
CA TRP A 161 -11.45 15.98 -19.20
C TRP A 161 -11.21 16.19 -20.71
N PRO A 162 -11.28 15.12 -21.53
CA PRO A 162 -11.37 13.72 -21.13
C PRO A 162 -10.05 13.25 -20.48
N GLU A 163 -10.09 12.08 -19.85
CA GLU A 163 -8.90 11.41 -19.31
C GLU A 163 -7.71 11.39 -20.30
N GLU A 164 -6.52 11.69 -19.79
CA GLU A 164 -5.23 11.60 -20.46
C GLU A 164 -4.08 11.18 -19.52
N GLU A 165 -3.05 10.55 -20.06
CA GLU A 165 -1.78 10.32 -19.36
C GLU A 165 -0.65 10.83 -20.25
N ALA A 166 0.04 11.87 -19.78
CA ALA A 166 1.01 12.64 -20.55
C ALA A 166 2.12 13.19 -19.63
N PRO A 167 3.32 13.48 -20.16
CA PRO A 167 3.76 13.27 -21.56
C PRO A 167 3.92 11.81 -21.97
N PHE A 168 3.85 10.88 -21.02
CA PHE A 168 3.90 9.44 -21.25
C PHE A 168 2.94 8.72 -20.29
N THR A 169 2.60 7.48 -20.62
CA THR A 169 1.93 6.57 -19.69
C THR A 169 2.98 5.72 -18.98
N TYR A 170 3.01 5.73 -17.64
CA TYR A 170 3.88 4.81 -16.88
C TYR A 170 3.22 3.43 -16.86
N SER A 171 3.70 2.55 -17.76
CA SER A 171 2.99 1.35 -18.19
C SER A 171 3.54 0.07 -17.58
N TYR A 172 4.78 0.05 -17.12
CA TYR A 172 5.36 -1.09 -16.40
C TYR A 172 6.55 -0.62 -15.56
N ARG A 173 7.15 -1.50 -14.74
CA ARG A 173 8.34 -1.15 -13.95
C ARG A 173 9.37 -0.50 -14.86
N ASP A 174 9.70 0.75 -14.52
CA ASP A 174 10.66 1.61 -15.21
C ASP A 174 10.43 1.78 -16.72
N THR A 175 9.20 1.58 -17.16
CA THR A 175 8.82 1.55 -18.57
C THR A 175 7.70 2.53 -18.83
N TYR A 176 7.87 3.31 -19.90
CA TYR A 176 6.88 4.26 -20.38
C TYR A 176 6.37 3.82 -21.75
N SER A 177 5.07 3.90 -21.96
CA SER A 177 4.45 3.82 -23.29
C SER A 177 4.08 5.22 -23.79
N GLU A 178 3.54 5.28 -25.01
CA GLU A 178 3.01 6.53 -25.57
C GLU A 178 1.94 7.15 -24.65
N ALA A 179 1.81 8.48 -24.75
CA ALA A 179 0.78 9.22 -24.04
C ALA A 179 -0.61 8.70 -24.40
N TYR A 180 -1.45 8.50 -23.39
CA TYR A 180 -2.87 8.22 -23.61
C TYR A 180 -3.65 9.52 -23.70
N ARG A 181 -4.59 9.62 -24.66
CA ARG A 181 -5.48 10.77 -24.79
C ARG A 181 -6.88 10.33 -25.15
N GLY A 182 -7.83 10.59 -24.25
CA GLY A 182 -9.25 10.42 -24.52
C GLY A 182 -9.78 11.46 -25.52
N THR A 183 -11.04 11.27 -25.90
CA THR A 183 -11.76 12.23 -26.75
C THR A 183 -13.10 12.58 -26.11
N LEU A 184 -13.39 13.88 -26.05
CA LEU A 184 -14.66 14.44 -25.60
C LEU A 184 -15.18 15.34 -26.71
N HIS A 185 -16.43 15.11 -27.12
CA HIS A 185 -17.12 15.93 -28.09
C HIS A 185 -18.33 16.59 -27.46
N LEU A 186 -18.47 17.90 -27.68
CA LEU A 186 -19.68 18.65 -27.36
C LEU A 186 -20.37 19.10 -28.64
N SER A 187 -21.60 18.63 -28.84
CA SER A 187 -22.48 19.14 -29.90
C SER A 187 -22.79 20.63 -29.70
N PRO A 188 -23.28 21.35 -30.73
CA PRO A 188 -23.77 22.72 -30.57
C PRO A 188 -24.83 22.81 -29.47
N GLY A 189 -24.66 23.73 -28.51
CA GLY A 189 -25.52 23.84 -27.32
C GLY A 189 -25.38 22.70 -26.32
N GLY A 190 -24.49 21.73 -26.57
CA GLY A 190 -24.24 20.60 -25.69
C GLY A 190 -23.57 21.02 -24.39
N THR A 191 -23.92 20.33 -23.30
CA THR A 191 -23.46 20.63 -21.95
C THR A 191 -22.61 19.50 -21.39
N PHE A 192 -21.55 19.85 -20.67
CA PHE A 192 -20.77 18.95 -19.82
C PHE A 192 -20.76 19.48 -18.39
N GLU A 193 -21.01 18.62 -17.41
CA GLU A 193 -20.96 18.96 -16.00
C GLU A 193 -19.88 18.12 -15.31
N ALA A 194 -19.07 18.77 -14.49
CA ALA A 194 -18.04 18.15 -13.68
C ALA A 194 -18.20 18.56 -12.22
N THR A 195 -17.91 17.63 -11.31
CA THR A 195 -17.92 17.88 -9.87
C THR A 195 -16.57 17.50 -9.26
N ALA A 196 -16.05 18.39 -8.43
CA ALA A 196 -14.83 18.24 -7.65
C ALA A 196 -15.06 18.62 -6.19
N TYR A 197 -14.17 18.17 -5.33
CA TYR A 197 -14.12 18.52 -3.91
C TYR A 197 -12.82 19.23 -3.63
N LEU A 198 -12.92 20.45 -3.10
CA LEU A 198 -11.79 21.26 -2.64
C LEU A 198 -11.74 21.19 -1.11
N VAL A 199 -10.64 20.69 -0.57
CA VAL A 199 -10.40 20.59 0.88
C VAL A 199 -9.33 21.59 1.27
N VAL A 200 -9.65 22.44 2.24
CA VAL A 200 -8.82 23.55 2.70
C VAL A 200 -8.68 23.47 4.22
N GLU A 201 -7.44 23.43 4.69
CA GLU A 201 -7.18 23.34 6.13
C GLU A 201 -5.92 24.12 6.49
N HIS A 202 -6.02 24.91 7.56
CA HIS A 202 -4.84 25.50 8.20
C HIS A 202 -4.13 24.42 9.00
N TYR A 203 -2.82 24.22 8.77
CA TYR A 203 -2.05 23.21 9.48
C TYR A 203 -1.10 23.83 10.50
N GLU A 204 -0.96 23.18 11.66
CA GLU A 204 0.06 23.56 12.67
C GLU A 204 1.36 22.77 12.50
N ARG A 205 1.26 21.56 11.96
CA ARG A 205 2.40 20.68 11.67
C ARG A 205 2.34 20.28 10.20
N PRO A 206 3.44 20.45 9.45
CA PRO A 206 3.48 20.01 8.07
C PRO A 206 3.34 18.49 8.00
N ARG A 207 2.92 17.99 6.85
CA ARG A 207 2.82 16.59 6.49
C ARG A 207 1.84 15.83 7.37
N VAL A 208 0.68 16.43 7.63
CA VAL A 208 -0.37 15.85 8.47
C VAL A 208 -1.76 16.05 7.86
N SER A 209 -2.03 17.20 7.23
CA SER A 209 -3.40 17.59 6.88
C SER A 209 -4.01 16.82 5.70
N TRP A 210 -3.23 15.99 4.99
CA TRP A 210 -3.78 15.08 3.98
C TRP A 210 -4.83 14.13 4.56
N ARG A 211 -4.79 13.87 5.88
CA ARG A 211 -5.78 13.08 6.63
C ARG A 211 -7.20 13.54 6.35
N ARG A 212 -7.40 14.85 6.27
CA ARG A 212 -8.73 15.43 6.04
C ARG A 212 -9.29 15.10 4.66
N MET A 213 -8.43 15.14 3.63
CA MET A 213 -8.80 14.68 2.29
C MET A 213 -9.15 13.19 2.29
N LEU A 214 -8.34 12.36 2.95
CA LEU A 214 -8.58 10.91 3.02
C LEU A 214 -9.88 10.58 3.76
N ASP A 215 -10.17 11.27 4.87
CA ASP A 215 -11.40 11.12 5.65
C ASP A 215 -12.64 11.52 4.85
N LEU A 216 -12.57 12.65 4.14
CA LEU A 216 -13.65 13.09 3.28
C LEU A 216 -13.88 12.10 2.13
N ALA A 217 -12.83 11.74 1.39
CA ALA A 217 -12.91 10.78 0.30
C ALA A 217 -13.51 9.45 0.76
N TRP A 218 -13.08 8.95 1.93
CA TRP A 218 -13.58 7.70 2.51
C TRP A 218 -15.08 7.75 2.84
N ARG A 219 -15.60 8.92 3.25
CA ARG A 219 -17.03 9.11 3.54
C ARG A 219 -17.89 9.28 2.30
N LEU A 220 -17.35 9.89 1.24
CA LEU A 220 -18.12 10.28 0.05
C LEU A 220 -18.39 9.12 -0.90
N HIS A 221 -17.47 8.17 -1.01
CA HIS A 221 -17.60 7.10 -1.99
C HIS A 221 -18.45 5.95 -1.45
N ASP A 222 -19.25 5.38 -2.35
CA ASP A 222 -20.02 4.17 -2.05
C ASP A 222 -19.06 3.07 -1.58
N LYS A 223 -19.46 2.36 -0.53
CA LYS A 223 -18.72 1.23 0.06
C LYS A 223 -19.42 -0.10 -0.23
N PRO A 224 -19.70 -0.48 -1.50
CA PRO A 224 -20.31 -1.77 -1.77
C PRO A 224 -19.27 -2.85 -1.49
N LEU A 225 -19.30 -3.45 -0.30
CA LEU A 225 -18.51 -4.65 -0.04
C LEU A 225 -19.23 -5.82 -0.71
N LYS A 226 -18.64 -6.36 -1.79
CA LYS A 226 -19.17 -7.59 -2.40
C LYS A 226 -19.13 -8.72 -1.38
N GLN A 227 -20.21 -9.50 -1.30
CA GLN A 227 -20.28 -10.65 -0.40
C GLN A 227 -19.13 -11.61 -0.71
N GLY A 228 -18.32 -11.90 0.31
CA GLY A 228 -17.09 -12.66 0.18
C GLY A 228 -17.27 -14.17 0.27
N MET A 229 -16.15 -14.87 0.16
CA MET A 229 -16.05 -16.28 0.51
C MET A 229 -15.98 -16.42 2.04
N ASP A 230 -16.65 -17.43 2.61
CA ASP A 230 -16.57 -17.70 4.05
C ASP A 230 -15.13 -17.98 4.50
N ALA A 231 -14.76 -17.47 5.67
CA ALA A 231 -13.38 -17.55 6.18
C ALA A 231 -12.91 -19.00 6.41
N GLN A 232 -13.80 -19.95 6.73
CA GLN A 232 -13.45 -21.37 6.79
C GLN A 232 -13.10 -21.91 5.39
N ARG A 233 -13.87 -21.52 4.37
CA ARG A 233 -13.57 -21.92 2.98
C ARG A 233 -12.26 -21.31 2.49
N ILE A 234 -11.98 -20.05 2.84
CA ILE A 234 -10.70 -19.39 2.54
C ILE A 234 -9.55 -20.12 3.23
N TRP A 235 -9.70 -20.52 4.49
CA TRP A 235 -8.71 -21.34 5.21
C TRP A 235 -8.43 -22.64 4.47
N GLU A 236 -9.46 -23.41 4.13
CA GLU A 236 -9.34 -24.69 3.45
C GLU A 236 -8.63 -24.57 2.10
N LEU A 237 -9.05 -23.61 1.26
CA LEU A 237 -8.41 -23.35 -0.02
C LEU A 237 -6.96 -22.91 0.14
N SER A 238 -6.68 -22.04 1.12
CA SER A 238 -5.32 -21.54 1.35
C SER A 238 -4.38 -22.65 1.84
N ILE A 239 -4.85 -23.51 2.74
CA ILE A 239 -4.12 -24.71 3.18
C ILE A 239 -3.91 -25.68 2.02
N ASP A 240 -4.92 -25.86 1.15
CA ASP A 240 -4.80 -26.70 -0.06
C ASP A 240 -3.73 -26.17 -1.01
N TYR A 241 -3.72 -24.87 -1.30
CA TYR A 241 -2.72 -24.25 -2.16
C TYR A 241 -1.31 -24.37 -1.57
N ALA A 242 -1.14 -24.13 -0.28
CA ALA A 242 0.14 -24.31 0.38
C ALA A 242 0.62 -25.77 0.32
N ARG A 243 -0.28 -26.74 0.54
CA ARG A 243 0.04 -28.17 0.56
C ARG A 243 0.31 -28.77 -0.83
N ASN A 244 -0.48 -28.37 -1.83
CA ASN A 244 -0.51 -29.01 -3.14
C ASN A 244 0.02 -28.11 -4.27
N GLY A 245 -0.06 -26.79 -4.10
CA GLY A 245 0.45 -25.80 -5.06
C GLY A 245 1.90 -25.41 -4.82
N LEU A 246 2.31 -25.24 -3.55
CA LEU A 246 3.59 -24.64 -3.16
C LEU A 246 4.59 -25.60 -2.52
N TRP A 247 4.12 -26.62 -1.79
CA TRP A 247 5.02 -27.58 -1.13
C TRP A 247 5.97 -28.25 -2.12
N HIS A 248 7.24 -28.36 -1.75
CA HIS A 248 8.27 -29.05 -2.51
C HIS A 248 9.31 -29.70 -1.60
N ILE A 249 9.92 -30.77 -2.09
CA ILE A 249 11.09 -31.40 -1.46
C ILE A 249 12.24 -31.29 -2.46
N ASP A 250 13.30 -30.57 -2.08
CA ASP A 250 14.49 -30.33 -2.90
C ASP A 250 15.74 -30.89 -2.22
N GLY A 251 16.10 -32.11 -2.60
CA GLY A 251 17.14 -32.88 -1.91
C GLY A 251 16.71 -33.20 -0.49
N GLU A 252 17.44 -32.67 0.49
CA GLU A 252 17.12 -32.84 1.91
C GLU A 252 16.17 -31.76 2.44
N PHE A 253 16.00 -30.64 1.73
CA PHE A 253 15.13 -29.54 2.16
C PHE A 253 13.66 -29.79 1.79
N SER A 254 12.76 -29.46 2.71
CA SER A 254 11.32 -29.46 2.55
C SER A 254 10.81 -28.05 2.84
N GLY A 255 10.06 -27.47 1.91
CA GLY A 255 9.66 -26.08 2.00
C GLY A 255 8.53 -25.72 1.05
N PHE A 256 8.25 -24.42 0.97
CA PHE A 256 7.28 -23.84 0.07
C PHE A 256 8.02 -23.04 -1.01
N THR A 257 7.76 -23.35 -2.28
CA THR A 257 8.24 -22.54 -3.40
C THR A 257 7.64 -21.14 -3.35
N ILE A 258 8.37 -20.12 -3.82
CA ILE A 258 7.88 -18.72 -3.84
C ILE A 258 6.58 -18.52 -4.63
N GLY A 259 6.23 -19.40 -5.58
CA GLY A 259 4.99 -19.28 -6.33
C GLY A 259 4.95 -20.15 -7.59
N ARG A 260 3.98 -19.86 -8.46
CA ARG A 260 3.80 -20.54 -9.75
C ARG A 260 3.69 -19.57 -10.92
N THR A 261 4.36 -19.88 -12.03
CA THR A 261 4.24 -19.18 -13.32
C THR A 261 3.60 -20.09 -14.36
N TRP A 262 2.94 -19.49 -15.35
CA TRP A 262 2.42 -20.22 -16.50
C TRP A 262 3.53 -20.50 -17.51
N LYS A 263 3.87 -21.77 -17.72
CA LYS A 263 4.88 -22.23 -18.69
C LYS A 263 4.38 -23.48 -19.38
N GLU A 264 4.61 -23.56 -20.69
CA GLU A 264 4.35 -24.78 -21.49
C GLU A 264 2.91 -25.34 -21.38
N GLY A 265 1.94 -24.47 -21.09
CA GLY A 265 0.52 -24.86 -21.00
C GLY A 265 0.08 -25.30 -19.60
N GLU A 266 0.91 -25.12 -18.57
CA GLU A 266 0.57 -25.47 -17.18
C GLU A 266 1.17 -24.49 -16.16
N TRP A 267 0.68 -24.55 -14.92
CA TRP A 267 1.24 -23.80 -13.79
C TRP A 267 2.39 -24.56 -13.15
N GLN A 268 3.61 -24.06 -13.34
CA GLN A 268 4.83 -24.66 -12.81
C GLN A 268 5.34 -23.91 -11.59
N GLN A 269 5.77 -24.65 -10.57
CA GLN A 269 6.42 -24.10 -9.38
C GLN A 269 7.74 -23.39 -9.76
N VAL A 270 7.98 -22.24 -9.14
CA VAL A 270 9.26 -21.54 -9.22
C VAL A 270 10.04 -21.87 -7.96
N ARG A 271 11.07 -22.73 -8.10
CA ARG A 271 11.90 -23.18 -6.99
C ARG A 271 12.80 -22.04 -6.52
N HIS A 272 12.32 -21.34 -5.51
CA HIS A 272 13.04 -20.32 -4.75
C HIS A 272 12.42 -20.32 -3.35
N TYR A 273 13.24 -20.32 -2.32
CA TYR A 273 12.80 -20.55 -0.95
C TYR A 273 13.24 -19.40 -0.07
N GLU A 274 12.28 -18.61 0.37
CA GLU A 274 12.51 -17.42 1.18
C GLU A 274 11.76 -17.54 2.50
N ILE A 275 12.45 -17.23 3.61
CA ILE A 275 11.92 -17.43 4.96
C ILE A 275 10.75 -16.50 5.26
N GLY A 276 10.82 -15.25 4.80
CA GLY A 276 9.84 -14.19 4.95
C GLY A 276 9.44 -13.56 3.61
N TRP A 277 9.21 -12.24 3.60
CA TRP A 277 8.84 -11.41 2.45
C TRP A 277 7.92 -12.09 1.42
N CYS A 278 8.40 -12.49 0.23
CA CYS A 278 7.54 -13.09 -0.79
C CYS A 278 7.35 -14.61 -0.61
N GLY A 279 8.34 -15.32 -0.08
CA GLY A 279 8.29 -16.79 0.09
C GLY A 279 7.52 -17.27 1.32
N GLN A 280 7.55 -16.52 2.42
CA GLN A 280 6.76 -16.76 3.64
C GLN A 280 6.85 -18.20 4.20
N ASN A 281 8.01 -18.86 4.09
CA ASN A 281 8.15 -20.25 4.51
C ASN A 281 7.82 -20.45 6.00
N ALA A 282 8.25 -19.52 6.87
CA ALA A 282 7.98 -19.61 8.31
C ALA A 282 6.49 -19.40 8.64
N SER A 283 5.83 -18.41 8.03
CA SER A 283 4.39 -18.12 8.26
C SER A 283 3.49 -19.24 7.74
N LEU A 284 3.81 -19.83 6.58
CA LEU A 284 3.09 -21.01 6.07
C LEU A 284 3.27 -22.23 6.96
N ALA A 285 4.48 -22.46 7.50
CA ALA A 285 4.73 -23.53 8.45
C ALA A 285 3.94 -23.35 9.76
N ASN A 286 3.88 -22.13 10.30
CA ASN A 286 3.03 -21.79 11.45
C ASN A 286 1.54 -22.05 11.17
N SER A 287 1.11 -21.77 9.94
CA SER A 287 -0.26 -22.04 9.51
C SER A 287 -0.56 -23.54 9.46
N PHE A 288 0.43 -24.39 9.14
CA PHE A 288 0.30 -25.84 9.18
C PHE A 288 0.24 -26.39 10.62
N LEU A 289 1.01 -25.83 11.55
CA LEU A 289 0.87 -26.15 12.98
C LEU A 289 -0.53 -25.75 13.48
N SER A 290 -1.02 -24.58 13.08
CA SER A 290 -2.38 -24.13 13.38
C SER A 290 -3.46 -25.03 12.77
N ASP A 291 -3.26 -25.52 11.54
CA ASP A 291 -4.16 -26.48 10.88
C ASP A 291 -4.21 -27.81 11.63
N TYR A 292 -3.08 -28.29 12.15
CA TYR A 292 -3.04 -29.45 13.03
C TYR A 292 -3.85 -29.23 14.32
N LEU A 293 -3.70 -28.07 14.97
CA LEU A 293 -4.47 -27.74 16.17
C LEU A 293 -5.98 -27.69 15.91
N ARG A 294 -6.40 -27.30 14.70
CA ARG A 294 -7.82 -27.23 14.29
C ARG A 294 -8.41 -28.57 13.89
N SER A 295 -7.65 -29.41 13.20
CA SER A 295 -8.18 -30.60 12.49
C SER A 295 -7.61 -31.94 12.98
N GLY A 296 -6.50 -31.94 13.72
CA GLY A 296 -5.73 -33.14 14.04
C GLY A 296 -4.94 -33.72 12.87
N ASN A 297 -4.80 -32.99 11.75
CA ASN A 297 -4.09 -33.47 10.56
C ASN A 297 -2.58 -33.63 10.79
N GLN A 298 -2.13 -34.90 10.87
CA GLN A 298 -0.73 -35.25 11.13
C GLN A 298 0.22 -34.86 9.98
N ASP A 299 -0.25 -34.78 8.73
CA ASP A 299 0.55 -34.30 7.60
C ASP A 299 0.90 -32.81 7.79
N SER A 300 -0.07 -32.00 8.24
CA SER A 300 0.17 -30.59 8.55
C SER A 300 1.20 -30.43 9.67
N LEU A 301 1.09 -31.20 10.76
CA LEU A 301 2.08 -31.20 11.84
C LEU A 301 3.49 -31.55 11.33
N GLY A 302 3.61 -32.66 10.59
CA GLY A 302 4.89 -33.15 10.08
C GLY A 302 5.57 -32.16 9.14
N ARG A 303 4.80 -31.59 8.21
CA ARG A 303 5.32 -30.60 7.24
C ARG A 303 5.68 -29.27 7.91
N GLY A 304 4.83 -28.76 8.80
CA GLY A 304 5.11 -27.52 9.53
C GLY A 304 6.41 -27.60 10.33
N LEU A 305 6.59 -28.69 11.10
CA LEU A 305 7.84 -28.91 11.85
C LEU A 305 9.04 -29.12 10.94
N ALA A 306 8.90 -29.87 9.84
CA ALA A 306 10.02 -30.13 8.92
C ALA A 306 10.61 -28.83 8.35
N VAL A 307 9.77 -27.88 7.93
CA VAL A 307 10.23 -26.58 7.40
C VAL A 307 10.97 -25.79 8.49
N LEU A 308 10.33 -25.63 9.67
CA LEU A 308 10.89 -24.84 10.76
C LEU A 308 12.19 -25.42 11.31
N ASP A 309 12.23 -26.75 11.51
CA ASP A 309 13.43 -27.46 11.97
C ASP A 309 14.59 -27.25 10.99
N GLN A 310 14.37 -27.34 9.68
CA GLN A 310 15.43 -27.17 8.69
C GLN A 310 15.97 -25.74 8.57
N TRP A 311 15.10 -24.73 8.68
CA TRP A 311 15.54 -23.32 8.76
C TRP A 311 16.36 -23.07 10.02
N VAL A 312 15.96 -23.62 11.16
CA VAL A 312 16.66 -23.39 12.44
C VAL A 312 17.95 -24.20 12.54
N GLU A 313 17.97 -25.45 12.08
CA GLU A 313 19.14 -26.34 12.19
C GLU A 313 20.24 -26.01 11.18
N HIS A 314 19.87 -25.54 9.98
CA HIS A 314 20.82 -25.32 8.90
C HIS A 314 20.88 -23.88 8.39
N GLY A 315 19.83 -23.09 8.60
CA GLY A 315 19.75 -21.70 8.15
C GLY A 315 20.48 -20.69 9.03
N ARG A 316 20.81 -21.05 10.29
CA ARG A 316 21.45 -20.11 11.23
C ARG A 316 22.90 -19.82 10.86
N LEU A 317 23.30 -18.57 11.05
CA LEU A 317 24.67 -18.08 10.94
C LEU A 317 25.28 -17.91 12.34
N ASN A 318 26.62 -17.94 12.40
CA ASN A 318 27.36 -17.91 13.67
C ASN A 318 27.21 -16.60 14.47
N ASN A 319 26.78 -15.53 13.82
CA ASN A 319 26.59 -14.20 14.40
C ASN A 319 25.15 -13.91 14.85
N GLY A 320 24.25 -14.92 14.80
CA GLY A 320 22.85 -14.78 15.18
C GLY A 320 21.90 -14.51 14.02
N LEU A 321 22.41 -14.10 12.85
CA LEU A 321 21.61 -14.00 11.63
C LEU A 321 21.10 -15.37 11.17
N ILE A 322 20.14 -15.34 10.25
CA ILE A 322 19.65 -16.51 9.51
C ILE A 322 19.69 -16.20 8.02
N HIS A 323 19.91 -17.22 7.18
CA HIS A 323 19.74 -17.11 5.75
C HIS A 323 18.32 -16.61 5.43
N CYS A 324 18.19 -15.64 4.53
CA CYS A 324 16.91 -15.13 4.03
C CYS A 324 16.40 -16.01 2.89
N HIS A 325 17.32 -16.54 2.07
CA HIS A 325 17.03 -17.46 0.99
C HIS A 325 17.73 -18.80 1.19
N TYR A 326 16.97 -19.90 1.26
CA TYR A 326 17.52 -21.24 1.47
C TYR A 326 18.31 -21.73 0.24
N ASP A 327 18.08 -21.13 -0.92
CA ASP A 327 18.80 -21.37 -2.17
C ASP A 327 20.33 -21.37 -2.00
N TYR A 328 20.87 -20.54 -1.11
CA TYR A 328 22.32 -20.46 -0.83
C TYR A 328 22.88 -21.69 -0.11
N LEU A 329 22.03 -22.44 0.59
CA LEU A 329 22.36 -23.74 1.17
C LEU A 329 22.15 -24.90 0.20
N LEU A 330 21.38 -24.69 -0.87
CA LEU A 330 21.11 -25.68 -1.90
C LEU A 330 22.02 -25.46 -3.11
N HIS A 331 21.55 -24.68 -4.09
CA HIS A 331 22.15 -24.59 -5.42
C HIS A 331 22.95 -23.30 -5.68
N LYS A 332 22.96 -22.33 -4.76
CA LYS A 332 23.75 -21.07 -4.85
C LYS A 332 24.96 -21.05 -3.90
N ARG A 333 25.48 -22.22 -3.50
CA ARG A 333 26.61 -22.31 -2.56
C ARG A 333 27.84 -21.56 -3.09
N GLY A 334 28.34 -20.62 -2.30
CA GLY A 334 29.52 -19.82 -2.62
C GLY A 334 29.26 -18.55 -3.44
N GLU A 335 28.00 -18.27 -3.79
CA GLU A 335 27.62 -16.98 -4.36
C GLU A 335 27.54 -15.89 -3.28
N PRO A 336 27.76 -14.60 -3.61
CA PRO A 336 27.53 -13.50 -2.68
C PRO A 336 26.08 -13.48 -2.19
N GLU A 337 25.93 -13.41 -0.88
CA GLU A 337 24.64 -13.42 -0.20
C GLU A 337 24.51 -12.21 0.72
N VAL A 338 23.27 -11.75 0.87
CA VAL A 338 22.87 -10.65 1.74
C VAL A 338 21.62 -11.05 2.52
N GLN A 339 21.55 -10.67 3.79
CA GLN A 339 20.43 -10.87 4.70
C GLN A 339 19.75 -9.52 4.94
N ASP A 340 18.50 -9.37 4.52
CA ASP A 340 17.77 -8.11 4.64
C ASP A 340 16.88 -8.04 5.89
N ALA A 341 16.65 -6.82 6.38
CA ALA A 341 15.88 -6.58 7.59
C ALA A 341 14.41 -7.01 7.51
N CYS A 342 13.79 -7.04 6.32
CA CYS A 342 12.39 -7.46 6.16
C CYS A 342 12.25 -8.97 6.40
N ASN A 343 13.10 -9.77 5.74
CA ASN A 343 13.16 -11.22 5.95
C ASN A 343 13.56 -11.57 7.37
N LEU A 344 14.61 -10.94 7.91
CA LEU A 344 15.07 -11.20 9.29
C LEU A 344 14.00 -10.84 10.33
N GLY A 345 13.31 -9.70 10.15
CA GLY A 345 12.21 -9.28 11.03
C GLY A 345 11.03 -10.24 10.99
N THR A 346 10.64 -10.67 9.78
CA THR A 346 9.58 -11.66 9.55
C THR A 346 9.97 -13.02 10.15
N ALA A 347 11.21 -13.45 9.98
CA ALA A 347 11.72 -14.70 10.52
C ALA A 347 11.68 -14.71 12.04
N ALA A 348 12.18 -13.67 12.70
CA ALA A 348 12.20 -13.59 14.16
C ALA A 348 10.78 -13.66 14.76
N LEU A 349 9.83 -12.88 14.23
CA LEU A 349 8.44 -12.90 14.70
C LEU A 349 7.79 -14.28 14.49
N ASN A 350 7.94 -14.87 13.31
CA ASN A 350 7.37 -16.18 13.01
C ASN A 350 8.03 -17.30 13.83
N LEU A 351 9.32 -17.21 14.15
CA LEU A 351 10.00 -18.20 14.99
C LEU A 351 9.61 -18.08 16.47
N PHE A 352 9.34 -16.86 16.96
CA PHE A 352 8.70 -16.68 18.28
C PHE A 352 7.30 -17.29 18.33
N GLU A 353 6.51 -17.12 17.28
CA GLU A 353 5.18 -17.75 17.16
C GLU A 353 5.29 -19.28 17.03
N ALA A 354 6.25 -19.76 16.22
CA ALA A 354 6.49 -21.18 15.96
C ALA A 354 6.76 -21.96 17.24
N GLU A 355 7.57 -21.41 18.16
CA GLU A 355 7.87 -22.05 19.44
C GLU A 355 6.60 -22.26 20.27
N GLN A 356 5.71 -21.26 20.31
CA GLN A 356 4.43 -21.36 21.02
C GLN A 356 3.48 -22.34 20.36
N LEU A 357 3.38 -22.31 19.02
CA LEU A 357 2.52 -23.23 18.26
C LEU A 357 3.01 -24.67 18.38
N ALA A 358 4.31 -24.93 18.24
CA ALA A 358 4.89 -26.25 18.39
C ALA A 358 4.62 -26.82 19.79
N ALA A 359 4.80 -26.00 20.84
CA ALA A 359 4.48 -26.40 22.21
C ALA A 359 2.98 -26.76 22.38
N LYS A 360 2.06 -25.98 21.79
CA LYS A 360 0.62 -26.30 21.76
C LYS A 360 0.33 -27.59 21.00
N CYS A 361 1.11 -27.92 19.98
CA CYS A 361 1.03 -29.18 19.24
C CYS A 361 1.61 -30.38 20.03
N GLY A 362 2.20 -30.15 21.21
CA GLY A 362 2.83 -31.18 22.04
C GLY A 362 4.30 -31.45 21.70
N VAL A 363 4.96 -30.57 20.94
CA VAL A 363 6.35 -30.74 20.49
C VAL A 363 7.20 -29.57 21.00
N ASN A 364 8.19 -29.86 21.85
CA ASN A 364 9.07 -28.84 22.39
C ASN A 364 10.19 -28.48 21.40
N ARG A 365 10.34 -27.18 21.10
CA ARG A 365 11.32 -26.61 20.16
C ARG A 365 11.89 -25.27 20.67
N PRO A 366 12.66 -25.27 21.78
CA PRO A 366 13.24 -24.03 22.32
C PRO A 366 14.22 -23.36 21.33
N SER A 367 14.83 -24.15 20.43
CA SER A 367 15.73 -23.68 19.39
C SER A 367 15.10 -22.65 18.44
N TYR A 368 13.78 -22.65 18.27
CA TYR A 368 13.08 -21.64 17.46
C TYR A 368 13.19 -20.27 18.11
N ARG A 369 12.93 -20.19 19.43
CA ARG A 369 13.10 -18.96 20.21
C ARG A 369 14.56 -18.53 20.25
N GLU A 370 15.50 -19.46 20.41
CA GLU A 370 16.93 -19.16 20.39
C GLU A 370 17.38 -18.56 19.06
N ALA A 371 16.87 -19.06 17.93
CA ALA A 371 17.15 -18.50 16.61
C ALA A 371 16.58 -17.08 16.46
N ALA A 372 15.35 -16.84 16.91
CA ALA A 372 14.74 -15.52 16.90
C ALA A 372 15.50 -14.51 17.78
N LEU A 373 15.89 -14.91 18.99
CA LEU A 373 16.70 -14.09 19.88
C LEU A 373 18.08 -13.79 19.29
N GLY A 374 18.70 -14.74 18.59
CA GLY A 374 19.97 -14.51 17.90
C GLY A 374 19.91 -13.37 16.88
N ILE A 375 18.78 -13.23 16.15
CA ILE A 375 18.57 -12.10 15.24
C ILE A 375 18.47 -10.80 16.03
N CYS A 376 17.71 -10.77 17.12
CA CYS A 376 17.58 -9.60 17.99
C CYS A 376 18.93 -9.18 18.63
N ASP A 377 19.71 -10.15 19.11
CA ASP A 377 21.04 -9.94 19.69
C ASP A 377 22.00 -9.32 18.67
N PHE A 378 21.98 -9.84 17.44
CA PHE A 378 22.75 -9.28 16.34
C PHE A 378 22.39 -7.81 16.14
N VAL A 379 21.09 -7.47 16.04
CA VAL A 379 20.63 -6.10 15.83
C VAL A 379 21.08 -5.17 16.96
N VAL A 380 20.90 -5.57 18.21
CA VAL A 380 21.38 -4.79 19.38
C VAL A 380 22.89 -4.54 19.28
N SER A 381 23.67 -5.49 18.79
CA SER A 381 25.13 -5.37 18.68
C SER A 381 25.61 -4.44 17.55
N VAL A 382 24.80 -4.23 16.50
CA VAL A 382 25.20 -3.49 15.29
C VAL A 382 24.42 -2.19 15.06
N GLN A 383 23.38 -1.91 15.87
CA GLN A 383 22.59 -0.69 15.76
C GLN A 383 23.48 0.55 15.89
N ALA A 384 23.29 1.53 15.01
CA ALA A 384 24.03 2.78 15.06
C ALA A 384 23.63 3.62 16.29
N PRO A 385 24.52 4.48 16.84
CA PRO A 385 24.22 5.30 18.02
C PRO A 385 22.97 6.18 17.89
N GLU A 386 22.66 6.64 16.68
CA GLU A 386 21.47 7.42 16.35
C GLU A 386 20.17 6.59 16.28
N GLY A 387 20.25 5.26 16.41
CA GLY A 387 19.12 4.32 16.37
C GLY A 387 18.96 3.60 15.04
N ARG A 388 19.67 4.00 13.98
CA ARG A 388 19.55 3.38 12.66
C ARG A 388 19.94 1.90 12.70
N ILE A 389 19.10 1.07 12.09
CA ILE A 389 19.35 -0.34 11.84
C ILE A 389 19.65 -0.50 10.33
N GLY A 390 20.56 -1.40 9.96
CA GLY A 390 20.87 -1.63 8.55
C GLY A 390 19.64 -2.12 7.77
N LYS A 391 19.57 -1.81 6.48
CA LYS A 391 18.65 -2.50 5.56
C LYS A 391 19.11 -3.93 5.33
N SER A 392 20.42 -4.17 5.23
CA SER A 392 20.94 -5.53 5.00
C SER A 392 22.40 -5.75 5.36
N TRP A 393 22.79 -7.01 5.58
CA TRP A 393 24.13 -7.44 5.99
C TRP A 393 24.63 -8.64 5.18
N ARG A 394 25.95 -8.80 5.08
CA ARG A 394 26.60 -10.03 4.58
C ARG A 394 26.56 -11.11 5.65
N ASN A 395 26.85 -12.35 5.26
CA ASN A 395 26.85 -13.50 6.17
C ASN A 395 27.83 -13.36 7.35
N ASP A 396 28.89 -12.56 7.22
CA ASP A 396 29.84 -12.26 8.30
C ASP A 396 29.37 -11.15 9.25
N GLY A 397 28.22 -10.53 8.98
CA GLY A 397 27.65 -9.42 9.75
C GLY A 397 28.07 -8.04 9.25
N THR A 398 28.87 -7.94 8.19
CA THR A 398 29.24 -6.65 7.60
C THR A 398 28.01 -5.98 6.97
N LEU A 399 27.75 -4.73 7.35
CA LEU A 399 26.68 -3.92 6.78
C LEU A 399 26.83 -3.77 5.26
N ALA A 400 25.81 -4.19 4.50
CA ALA A 400 25.79 -4.16 3.05
C ALA A 400 25.06 -2.93 2.51
N ASP A 401 23.92 -2.58 3.12
CA ASP A 401 23.13 -1.40 2.78
C ASP A 401 22.57 -0.76 4.06
N PRO A 402 22.93 0.49 4.40
CA PRO A 402 22.38 1.20 5.55
C PRO A 402 21.07 1.94 5.28
N GLU A 403 20.64 2.08 4.01
CA GLU A 403 19.66 3.10 3.62
C GLU A 403 18.22 2.57 3.50
N GLY A 404 17.27 3.48 3.76
CA GLY A 404 15.83 3.23 3.68
C GLY A 404 15.20 2.83 5.02
N THR A 405 13.87 2.84 5.05
CA THR A 405 13.08 2.60 6.28
C THR A 405 13.04 1.11 6.67
N VAL A 406 13.57 0.21 5.83
CA VAL A 406 13.49 -1.25 5.95
C VAL A 406 14.05 -1.78 7.26
N GLY A 407 15.08 -1.14 7.83
CA GLY A 407 15.62 -1.57 9.12
C GLY A 407 14.58 -1.57 10.25
N CYS A 408 13.47 -0.83 10.10
CA CYS A 408 12.36 -0.83 11.05
C CYS A 408 11.65 -2.19 11.17
N PHE A 409 11.73 -3.09 10.16
CA PHE A 409 11.19 -4.44 10.28
C PHE A 409 11.78 -5.26 11.44
N LEU A 410 12.94 -4.84 11.96
CA LEU A 410 13.59 -5.47 13.12
C LEU A 410 13.15 -4.86 14.46
N VAL A 411 12.38 -3.78 14.48
CA VAL A 411 11.89 -3.17 15.73
C VAL A 411 10.80 -4.04 16.39
N PRO A 412 9.76 -4.53 15.69
CA PRO A 412 8.75 -5.39 16.32
C PRO A 412 9.33 -6.65 17.01
N PRO A 413 10.28 -7.42 16.42
CA PRO A 413 10.87 -8.55 17.12
C PRO A 413 11.76 -8.15 18.30
N LEU A 414 12.39 -6.96 18.33
CA LEU A 414 13.07 -6.45 19.52
C LEU A 414 12.08 -6.22 20.67
N VAL A 415 10.92 -5.60 20.39
CA VAL A 415 9.86 -5.46 21.41
C VAL A 415 9.39 -6.84 21.87
N LYS A 416 9.24 -7.80 20.95
CA LYS A 416 8.85 -9.16 21.30
C LYS A 416 9.88 -9.87 22.17
N ALA A 417 11.17 -9.69 21.88
CA ALA A 417 12.26 -10.22 22.70
C ALA A 417 12.20 -9.64 24.12
N TYR A 418 12.02 -8.32 24.26
CA TYR A 418 11.81 -7.69 25.56
C TYR A 418 10.62 -8.29 26.33
N GLU A 419 9.46 -8.47 25.69
CA GLU A 419 8.28 -9.08 26.33
C GLU A 419 8.59 -10.49 26.88
N LEU A 420 9.44 -11.26 26.20
CA LEU A 420 9.74 -12.65 26.54
C LEU A 420 10.88 -12.78 27.57
N THR A 421 11.86 -11.90 27.56
CA THR A 421 13.08 -12.00 28.39
C THR A 421 13.12 -11.00 29.54
N GLY A 422 12.45 -9.86 29.40
CA GLY A 422 12.57 -8.71 30.31
C GLY A 422 13.89 -7.94 30.18
N GLU A 423 14.73 -8.24 29.18
CA GLU A 423 16.02 -7.59 29.01
C GLU A 423 15.89 -6.19 28.41
N ALA A 424 16.29 -5.17 29.19
CA ALA A 424 16.14 -3.76 28.84
C ALA A 424 16.83 -3.36 27.52
N ALA A 425 17.93 -4.02 27.17
CA ALA A 425 18.68 -3.73 25.94
C ALA A 425 17.83 -3.86 24.67
N TYR A 426 16.90 -4.82 24.63
CA TYR A 426 15.99 -4.97 23.49
C TYR A 426 14.99 -3.81 23.40
N LEU A 427 14.43 -3.37 24.53
CA LEU A 427 13.49 -2.25 24.56
C LEU A 427 14.19 -0.94 24.18
N GLU A 428 15.38 -0.68 24.72
CA GLU A 428 16.18 0.50 24.41
C GLU A 428 16.53 0.57 22.91
N ALA A 429 16.93 -0.57 22.33
CA ALA A 429 17.21 -0.67 20.90
C ALA A 429 15.94 -0.45 20.05
N ALA A 430 14.80 -1.02 20.47
CA ALA A 430 13.52 -0.86 19.79
C ALA A 430 13.04 0.61 19.80
N GLU A 431 13.07 1.27 20.95
CA GLU A 431 12.67 2.68 21.09
C GLU A 431 13.59 3.61 20.27
N SER A 432 14.90 3.35 20.29
CA SER A 432 15.88 4.13 19.52
C SER A 432 15.65 3.98 18.01
N GLY A 433 15.50 2.74 17.53
CA GLY A 433 15.24 2.44 16.14
C GLY A 433 13.90 2.99 15.66
N TYR A 434 12.84 2.82 16.44
CA TYR A 434 11.52 3.35 16.09
C TYR A 434 11.54 4.87 15.94
N ARG A 435 12.16 5.58 16.89
CA ARG A 435 12.30 7.03 16.83
C ARG A 435 13.08 7.49 15.60
N PHE A 436 14.15 6.79 15.23
CA PHE A 436 14.93 7.10 14.03
C PHE A 436 14.02 7.08 12.78
N TYR A 437 13.33 5.97 12.52
CA TYR A 437 12.52 5.82 11.31
C TYR A 437 11.22 6.62 11.32
N MET A 438 10.58 6.81 12.49
CA MET A 438 9.42 7.69 12.57
C MET A 438 9.77 9.13 12.27
N ASN A 439 10.95 9.60 12.69
CA ASN A 439 11.40 10.95 12.33
C ASN A 439 11.59 11.09 10.83
N GLU A 440 12.10 10.07 10.12
CA GLU A 440 12.17 10.11 8.65
C GLU A 440 10.79 10.30 8.01
N LEU A 441 9.76 9.57 8.47
CA LEU A 441 8.40 9.73 7.95
C LEU A 441 7.85 11.15 8.26
N LEU A 442 8.07 11.66 9.47
CA LEU A 442 7.63 13.00 9.86
C LEU A 442 8.35 14.11 9.07
N ASP A 443 9.65 13.92 8.79
CA ASP A 443 10.51 14.90 8.13
C ASP A 443 10.41 14.86 6.61
N ASN A 444 10.05 13.72 6.02
CA ASN A 444 9.95 13.58 4.57
C ASN A 444 8.49 13.55 4.09
N GLY A 445 7.56 13.07 4.92
CA GLY A 445 6.18 12.79 4.55
C GLY A 445 6.01 11.51 3.72
N TYR A 446 7.04 10.66 3.71
CA TYR A 446 7.05 9.35 3.05
C TYR A 446 8.09 8.40 3.66
N SER A 447 7.92 7.11 3.41
CA SER A 447 8.87 6.04 3.78
C SER A 447 9.37 5.30 2.53
N THR A 448 10.46 4.55 2.64
CA THR A 448 11.17 4.03 1.45
C THR A 448 11.71 2.61 1.59
N ALA A 449 11.85 1.97 0.42
CA ALA A 449 12.58 0.72 0.16
C ALA A 449 12.02 -0.58 0.78
N GLY A 450 10.77 -0.59 1.24
CA GLY A 450 10.11 -1.77 1.81
C GLY A 450 9.80 -2.85 0.78
N ALA A 451 9.44 -2.45 -0.44
CA ALA A 451 9.30 -3.36 -1.58
C ALA A 451 10.70 -3.69 -2.13
N LEU A 452 11.31 -4.78 -1.64
CA LEU A 452 12.74 -5.06 -1.75
C LEU A 452 13.29 -5.18 -3.19
N ASP A 453 12.44 -5.52 -4.16
CA ASP A 453 12.79 -5.58 -5.58
C ASP A 453 12.70 -4.23 -6.31
N THR A 454 12.31 -3.19 -5.58
CA THR A 454 12.27 -1.79 -6.02
C THR A 454 13.14 -0.91 -5.13
N SER A 455 13.51 0.26 -5.65
CA SER A 455 14.25 1.27 -4.88
C SER A 455 13.54 2.60 -5.08
N CYS A 456 12.43 2.76 -4.35
CA CYS A 456 11.51 3.88 -4.46
C CYS A 456 10.74 4.12 -3.13
N ILE A 457 9.80 5.07 -3.19
CA ILE A 457 8.81 5.32 -2.14
C ILE A 457 7.69 4.28 -2.25
N ASP A 458 7.28 3.69 -1.12
CA ASP A 458 6.32 2.59 -1.08
C ASP A 458 5.47 2.57 0.20
N LYS A 459 4.46 1.70 0.24
CA LYS A 459 3.66 1.45 1.44
C LYS A 459 4.34 0.50 2.42
N GLU A 460 5.08 -0.50 1.91
CA GLU A 460 5.58 -1.64 2.68
C GLU A 460 6.52 -1.21 3.81
N SER A 461 7.29 -0.16 3.57
CA SER A 461 8.20 0.50 4.50
C SER A 461 7.51 1.17 5.68
N ALA A 462 6.22 1.51 5.57
CA ALA A 462 5.44 2.07 6.68
C ALA A 462 4.73 1.02 7.53
N ILE A 463 4.60 -0.21 7.05
CA ILE A 463 4.03 -1.34 7.81
C ILE A 463 4.79 -1.56 9.13
N PRO A 464 6.13 -1.68 9.16
CA PRO A 464 6.84 -1.83 10.42
C PRO A 464 6.72 -0.61 11.33
N LEU A 465 6.47 0.59 10.81
CA LEU A 465 6.24 1.79 11.63
C LEU A 465 4.92 1.71 12.41
N LEU A 466 3.85 1.25 11.75
CA LEU A 466 2.57 1.00 12.39
C LEU A 466 2.70 -0.08 13.47
N LYS A 467 3.24 -1.26 13.10
CA LYS A 467 3.42 -2.39 14.02
C LYS A 467 4.27 -2.03 15.24
N SER A 468 5.41 -1.38 15.01
CA SER A 468 6.34 -0.98 16.07
C SER A 468 5.70 -0.02 17.05
N GLY A 469 4.96 0.98 16.56
CA GLY A 469 4.29 1.95 17.43
C GLY A 469 3.23 1.33 18.32
N LEU A 470 2.44 0.39 17.78
CA LEU A 470 1.44 -0.36 18.55
C LEU A 470 2.10 -1.27 19.61
N CYS A 471 3.13 -2.03 19.22
CA CYS A 471 3.85 -2.90 20.16
C CYS A 471 4.56 -2.10 21.27
N LEU A 472 5.24 -1.00 20.92
CA LEU A 472 5.89 -0.13 21.90
C LEU A 472 4.88 0.56 22.82
N PHE A 473 3.74 1.02 22.29
CA PHE A 473 2.66 1.56 23.12
C PHE A 473 2.16 0.51 24.12
N LYS A 474 1.95 -0.73 23.69
CA LYS A 474 1.54 -1.83 24.58
C LYS A 474 2.60 -2.11 25.66
N ALA A 475 3.88 -2.10 25.30
CA ALA A 475 4.97 -2.39 26.22
C ALA A 475 5.23 -1.26 27.25
N THR A 476 4.97 -0.01 26.89
CA THR A 476 5.42 1.17 27.67
C THR A 476 4.31 2.10 28.15
N ALA A 477 3.10 1.97 27.59
CA ALA A 477 1.99 2.91 27.72
C ALA A 477 2.30 4.37 27.29
N ASN A 478 3.39 4.59 26.53
CA ASN A 478 3.75 5.92 26.06
C ASN A 478 2.88 6.36 24.87
N GLN A 479 1.98 7.32 25.12
CA GLN A 479 1.03 7.84 24.15
C GLN A 479 1.65 8.39 22.85
N THR A 480 2.92 8.79 22.90
CA THR A 480 3.65 9.24 21.70
C THR A 480 3.71 8.13 20.65
N TYR A 481 3.92 6.87 21.07
CA TYR A 481 3.99 5.74 20.15
C TYR A 481 2.64 5.42 19.49
N LEU A 482 1.53 5.56 20.22
CA LEU A 482 0.20 5.43 19.63
C LEU A 482 -0.09 6.56 18.63
N THR A 483 0.31 7.79 18.96
CA THR A 483 0.19 8.95 18.04
C THR A 483 1.00 8.75 16.75
N TRP A 484 2.21 8.19 16.86
CA TRP A 484 3.07 7.88 15.73
C TRP A 484 2.58 6.68 14.92
N ALA A 485 2.08 5.63 15.58
CA ALA A 485 1.41 4.50 14.92
C ALA A 485 0.24 4.97 14.06
N GLU A 486 -0.62 5.84 14.61
CA GLU A 486 -1.73 6.42 13.86
C GLU A 486 -1.25 7.28 12.69
N HIS A 487 -0.15 8.01 12.83
CA HIS A 487 0.45 8.75 11.72
C HIS A 487 0.93 7.82 10.59
N ALA A 488 1.58 6.71 10.92
CA ALA A 488 1.96 5.70 9.94
C ALA A 488 0.73 5.06 9.27
N ALA A 489 -0.35 4.81 10.01
CA ALA A 489 -1.62 4.32 9.46
C ALA A 489 -2.25 5.32 8.47
N TRP A 490 -2.16 6.61 8.75
CA TRP A 490 -2.61 7.66 7.82
C TRP A 490 -1.78 7.72 6.54
N TYR A 491 -0.46 7.51 6.63
CA TYR A 491 0.37 7.36 5.44
C TYR A 491 -0.02 6.11 4.65
N LEU A 492 -0.19 4.95 5.30
CA LEU A 492 -0.70 3.73 4.65
C LEU A 492 -2.05 3.95 3.96
N ALA A 493 -2.95 4.74 4.56
CA ALA A 493 -4.22 5.09 3.96
C ALA A 493 -4.07 5.90 2.65
N THR A 494 -2.98 6.64 2.43
CA THR A 494 -2.73 7.29 1.12
C THR A 494 -2.53 6.29 -0.02
N TRP A 495 -2.23 5.03 0.29
CA TRP A 495 -2.07 3.94 -0.69
C TRP A 495 -3.35 3.13 -0.91
N GLN A 496 -4.38 3.32 -0.08
CA GLN A 496 -5.63 2.56 -0.12
C GLN A 496 -6.65 3.22 -1.04
N TRP A 497 -7.23 2.47 -1.97
CA TRP A 497 -8.29 2.95 -2.85
C TRP A 497 -9.56 3.27 -2.06
N HIS A 498 -9.99 4.53 -2.16
CA HIS A 498 -11.21 5.05 -1.55
C HIS A 498 -12.42 4.90 -2.47
N HIS A 499 -12.25 4.33 -3.66
CA HIS A 499 -13.28 4.28 -4.69
C HIS A 499 -13.22 3.01 -5.54
N THR A 500 -14.36 2.65 -6.13
CA THR A 500 -14.53 1.55 -7.08
C THR A 500 -14.29 2.02 -8.51
N VAL A 501 -13.37 1.37 -9.22
CA VAL A 501 -13.21 1.51 -10.66
C VAL A 501 -14.11 0.52 -11.38
N ARG A 502 -14.96 1.02 -12.30
CA ARG A 502 -15.85 0.18 -13.11
C ARG A 502 -15.23 -0.10 -14.48
N TYR A 503 -14.57 -1.26 -14.59
CA TYR A 503 -13.91 -1.70 -15.81
C TYR A 503 -14.88 -2.11 -16.93
N ASP A 504 -14.42 -2.01 -18.18
CA ASP A 504 -15.15 -2.56 -19.32
C ASP A 504 -15.27 -4.10 -19.17
N LYS A 505 -16.45 -4.67 -19.40
CA LYS A 505 -16.71 -6.12 -19.34
C LYS A 505 -15.84 -6.92 -20.31
N ALA A 506 -15.27 -6.27 -21.33
CA ALA A 506 -14.32 -6.89 -22.24
C ALA A 506 -12.90 -7.05 -21.64
N SER A 507 -12.52 -6.26 -20.64
CA SER A 507 -11.22 -6.38 -19.93
C SER A 507 -11.22 -7.55 -18.93
N GLU A 508 -10.04 -8.03 -18.54
CA GLU A 508 -9.96 -9.12 -17.57
C GLU A 508 -10.46 -8.71 -16.19
N LEU A 509 -10.07 -7.52 -15.69
CA LEU A 509 -10.61 -6.99 -14.42
C LEU A 509 -12.14 -6.80 -14.48
N GLY A 510 -12.69 -6.45 -15.65
CA GLY A 510 -14.14 -6.39 -15.85
C GLY A 510 -14.83 -7.75 -15.82
N ARG A 511 -14.20 -8.81 -16.34
CA ARG A 511 -14.71 -10.20 -16.25
C ARG A 511 -14.61 -10.77 -14.84
N LEU A 512 -13.55 -10.40 -14.10
CA LEU A 512 -13.37 -10.72 -12.70
C LEU A 512 -14.35 -9.97 -11.78
N GLU A 513 -15.02 -8.95 -12.30
CA GLU A 513 -15.78 -7.98 -11.50
C GLU A 513 -14.92 -7.43 -10.36
N TYR A 514 -13.66 -7.12 -10.66
CA TYR A 514 -12.68 -6.65 -9.70
C TYR A 514 -13.07 -5.27 -9.17
N ASP A 515 -13.15 -5.13 -7.85
CA ASP A 515 -13.41 -3.87 -7.18
C ASP A 515 -12.13 -3.36 -6.51
N THR A 516 -11.71 -2.16 -6.88
CA THR A 516 -10.52 -1.51 -6.32
C THR A 516 -10.73 -1.03 -4.89
N PHE A 517 -11.97 -0.80 -4.45
CA PHE A 517 -12.26 -0.23 -3.13
C PHE A 517 -11.62 -1.07 -2.01
N GLY A 518 -10.82 -0.41 -1.16
CA GLY A 518 -10.09 -1.05 -0.07
C GLY A 518 -8.73 -1.66 -0.43
N GLY A 519 -8.45 -1.87 -1.72
CA GLY A 519 -7.16 -2.37 -2.20
C GLY A 519 -6.03 -1.35 -2.06
N THR A 520 -4.78 -1.81 -2.13
CA THR A 520 -3.60 -0.94 -1.96
C THR A 520 -2.57 -1.15 -3.06
N SER A 521 -1.96 -0.06 -3.57
CA SER A 521 -0.84 -0.18 -4.54
C SER A 521 0.46 -0.55 -3.84
N VAL A 522 1.39 -1.21 -4.52
CA VAL A 522 2.67 -1.66 -3.93
C VAL A 522 3.58 -0.47 -3.61
N SER A 523 3.94 0.28 -4.64
CA SER A 523 4.89 1.39 -4.56
C SER A 523 4.71 2.34 -5.73
N THR A 524 5.47 3.43 -5.71
CA THR A 524 5.51 4.37 -6.86
C THR A 524 6.13 3.74 -8.11
N GLN A 525 7.00 2.74 -7.95
CA GLN A 525 7.66 2.01 -9.05
C GLN A 525 6.92 0.75 -9.48
N HIS A 526 6.15 0.12 -8.58
CA HIS A 526 5.28 -1.03 -8.85
C HIS A 526 3.81 -0.62 -8.64
N HIS A 527 3.22 -0.05 -9.68
CA HIS A 527 1.94 0.67 -9.56
C HIS A 527 0.71 -0.20 -9.83
N HIS A 528 0.65 -1.40 -9.25
CA HIS A 528 -0.53 -2.28 -9.32
C HIS A 528 -1.10 -2.53 -7.91
N ILE A 529 -2.37 -2.91 -7.83
CA ILE A 529 -2.98 -3.28 -6.54
C ILE A 529 -2.61 -4.72 -6.22
N ASP A 530 -2.27 -4.96 -4.97
CA ASP A 530 -1.96 -6.28 -4.42
C ASP A 530 -2.77 -6.54 -3.12
N PRO A 531 -2.81 -7.79 -2.62
CA PRO A 531 -3.39 -8.11 -1.31
C PRO A 531 -2.43 -7.90 -0.11
N PHE A 532 -1.29 -7.21 -0.25
CA PHE A 532 -0.24 -7.12 0.79
C PHE A 532 -0.75 -6.43 2.05
N ALA A 533 -1.75 -5.55 1.92
CA ALA A 533 -2.39 -4.90 3.06
C ALA A 533 -2.98 -5.86 4.11
N LEU A 534 -3.21 -7.13 3.75
CA LEU A 534 -3.55 -8.18 4.73
C LEU A 534 -2.56 -8.21 5.91
N SER A 535 -1.29 -7.87 5.69
CA SER A 535 -0.25 -7.91 6.73
C SER A 535 -0.46 -6.90 7.85
N PHE A 536 -1.36 -5.92 7.71
CA PHE A 536 -1.63 -4.90 8.73
C PHE A 536 -3.14 -4.70 9.05
N VAL A 537 -3.98 -5.66 8.67
CA VAL A 537 -5.42 -5.63 9.01
C VAL A 537 -5.61 -5.65 10.54
N GLU A 538 -4.90 -6.53 11.25
CA GLU A 538 -4.95 -6.62 12.73
C GLU A 538 -4.51 -5.33 13.40
N ASP A 539 -3.51 -4.65 12.83
CA ASP A 539 -2.98 -3.40 13.36
C ASP A 539 -4.02 -2.27 13.23
N TRP A 540 -4.74 -2.19 12.11
CA TRP A 540 -5.83 -1.22 11.96
C TRP A 540 -7.05 -1.55 12.84
N LEU A 541 -7.36 -2.83 13.06
CA LEU A 541 -8.40 -3.21 14.02
C LEU A 541 -8.00 -2.80 15.45
N THR A 542 -6.77 -3.09 15.85
CA THR A 542 -6.20 -2.66 17.14
C THR A 542 -6.22 -1.14 17.27
N LEU A 543 -5.83 -0.42 16.21
CA LEU A 543 -5.85 1.04 16.19
C LEU A 543 -7.27 1.59 16.35
N ALA A 544 -8.28 0.96 15.72
CA ALA A 544 -9.68 1.34 15.87
C ALA A 544 -10.15 1.25 17.33
N GLU A 545 -9.71 0.22 18.05
CA GLU A 545 -10.02 0.04 19.47
C GLU A 545 -9.30 1.05 20.36
N LEU A 546 -8.00 1.24 20.14
CA LEU A 546 -7.17 2.13 20.96
C LEU A 546 -7.50 3.62 20.77
N THR A 547 -7.92 4.01 19.57
CA THR A 547 -8.24 5.41 19.24
C THR A 547 -9.74 5.72 19.30
N ASN A 548 -10.58 4.68 19.40
CA ASN A 548 -12.04 4.78 19.23
C ASN A 548 -12.45 5.45 17.90
N ASN A 549 -11.63 5.32 16.86
CA ASN A 549 -11.92 5.81 15.52
C ASN A 549 -12.42 4.66 14.63
N PRO A 550 -13.73 4.60 14.31
CA PRO A 550 -14.31 3.48 13.55
C PRO A 550 -13.80 3.39 12.11
N THR A 551 -13.27 4.48 11.55
CA THR A 551 -12.70 4.50 10.19
C THR A 551 -11.63 3.43 10.01
N TRP A 552 -10.79 3.18 11.01
CA TRP A 552 -9.76 2.16 10.93
C TRP A 552 -10.34 0.74 10.79
N ARG A 553 -11.44 0.44 11.48
CA ARG A 553 -12.16 -0.83 11.33
C ARG A 553 -12.79 -0.96 9.95
N GLU A 554 -13.37 0.11 9.40
CA GLU A 554 -13.93 0.10 8.05
C GLU A 554 -12.86 -0.14 6.99
N ARG A 555 -11.71 0.53 7.11
CA ARG A 555 -10.57 0.36 6.20
C ARG A 555 -10.01 -1.06 6.26
N ALA A 556 -9.88 -1.64 7.45
CA ALA A 556 -9.45 -3.02 7.64
C ALA A 556 -10.40 -4.02 6.97
N LYS A 557 -11.72 -3.82 7.11
CA LYS A 557 -12.73 -4.66 6.44
C LYS A 557 -12.68 -4.53 4.92
N ALA A 558 -12.44 -3.33 4.41
CA ALA A 558 -12.30 -3.10 2.97
C ALA A 558 -11.04 -3.77 2.40
N VAL A 559 -9.92 -3.74 3.13
CA VAL A 559 -8.71 -4.51 2.76
C VAL A 559 -9.04 -5.99 2.64
N TRP A 560 -9.70 -6.58 3.64
CA TRP A 560 -10.08 -8.00 3.58
C TRP A 560 -10.98 -8.29 2.37
N ALA A 561 -12.02 -7.49 2.15
CA ALA A 561 -12.95 -7.67 1.04
C ALA A 561 -12.26 -7.61 -0.32
N ASN A 562 -11.32 -6.68 -0.52
CA ASN A 562 -10.53 -6.60 -1.75
C ASN A 562 -9.55 -7.78 -1.89
N ALA A 563 -8.83 -8.12 -0.82
CA ALA A 563 -7.76 -9.10 -0.85
C ALA A 563 -8.23 -10.55 -1.08
N ILE A 564 -9.53 -10.83 -0.94
CA ILE A 564 -10.12 -12.15 -1.23
C ILE A 564 -10.68 -12.27 -2.66
N ILE A 565 -10.72 -11.18 -3.43
CA ILE A 565 -11.13 -11.21 -4.84
C ILE A 565 -10.11 -12.04 -5.62
N GLY A 566 -10.56 -12.94 -6.49
CA GLY A 566 -9.68 -13.74 -7.35
C GLY A 566 -9.05 -14.98 -6.69
N ILE A 567 -9.40 -15.32 -5.44
CA ILE A 567 -9.06 -16.63 -4.86
C ILE A 567 -9.79 -17.71 -5.67
N SER A 568 -9.03 -18.59 -6.30
CA SER A 568 -9.59 -19.68 -7.10
C SER A 568 -10.18 -20.79 -6.23
N ASP A 569 -11.35 -21.29 -6.61
CA ASP A 569 -11.95 -22.52 -6.10
C ASP A 569 -11.40 -23.79 -6.80
N GLY A 570 -10.53 -23.63 -7.80
CA GLY A 570 -10.00 -24.69 -8.65
C GLY A 570 -10.55 -24.67 -10.08
N ASP A 571 -11.71 -24.04 -10.31
CA ASP A 571 -12.37 -23.94 -11.61
C ASP A 571 -12.31 -22.52 -12.20
N THR A 572 -11.78 -21.57 -11.44
CA THR A 572 -11.66 -20.17 -11.83
C THR A 572 -10.75 -20.03 -13.07
N MET A 573 -11.31 -19.49 -14.15
CA MET A 573 -10.61 -19.22 -15.41
C MET A 573 -10.26 -17.74 -15.52
N ILE A 574 -8.96 -17.43 -15.59
CA ILE A 574 -8.47 -16.06 -15.74
C ILE A 574 -7.50 -16.02 -16.93
N MET A 575 -7.76 -15.13 -17.89
CA MET A 575 -7.00 -15.03 -19.14
C MET A 575 -6.86 -16.38 -19.88
N GLY A 576 -7.94 -17.17 -19.89
CA GLY A 576 -7.98 -18.49 -20.54
C GLY A 576 -7.19 -19.59 -19.82
N LYS A 577 -6.75 -19.37 -18.58
CA LYS A 577 -5.95 -20.32 -17.79
C LYS A 577 -6.65 -20.66 -16.49
N GLN A 578 -6.91 -21.96 -16.28
CA GLN A 578 -7.50 -22.45 -15.03
C GLN A 578 -6.53 -22.22 -13.88
N ARG A 579 -6.99 -21.60 -12.80
CA ARG A 579 -6.19 -21.32 -11.60
C ARG A 579 -6.28 -22.49 -10.63
N PRO A 580 -5.16 -23.01 -10.09
CA PRO A 580 -5.19 -24.01 -9.02
C PRO A 580 -6.04 -23.55 -7.83
N ALA A 581 -6.67 -24.49 -7.11
CA ALA A 581 -7.46 -24.16 -5.93
C ALA A 581 -6.60 -23.39 -4.89
N GLY A 582 -7.19 -22.35 -4.31
CA GLY A 582 -6.59 -21.44 -3.34
C GLY A 582 -5.52 -20.48 -3.87
N SER A 583 -5.12 -20.63 -5.14
CA SER A 583 -4.21 -19.68 -5.77
C SER A 583 -4.90 -18.35 -6.05
N GLN A 584 -4.08 -17.30 -6.15
CA GLN A 584 -4.50 -15.95 -6.50
C GLN A 584 -3.33 -15.26 -7.21
N ASP A 585 -3.65 -14.41 -8.19
CA ASP A 585 -2.65 -13.54 -8.83
C ASP A 585 -2.11 -12.51 -7.81
N GLU A 586 -0.81 -12.23 -7.87
CA GLU A 586 -0.14 -11.23 -7.01
C GLU A 586 -0.73 -9.83 -7.22
N GLY A 587 -0.96 -9.47 -8.48
CA GLY A 587 -1.22 -8.10 -8.87
C GLY A 587 -2.39 -7.94 -9.81
N TYR A 588 -3.20 -6.91 -9.55
CA TYR A 588 -4.33 -6.48 -10.36
C TYR A 588 -4.00 -5.12 -10.99
N PHE A 589 -3.98 -5.07 -12.32
CA PHE A 589 -3.55 -3.90 -13.08
C PHE A 589 -4.69 -2.89 -13.20
N HIS A 590 -5.01 -2.26 -12.08
CA HIS A 590 -6.15 -1.37 -11.91
C HIS A 590 -6.13 -0.12 -12.80
N THR A 591 -4.98 0.19 -13.40
CA THR A 591 -4.72 1.33 -14.27
C THR A 591 -4.04 0.88 -15.58
N ARG A 592 -3.56 1.80 -16.41
CA ARG A 592 -2.70 1.49 -17.57
C ARG A 592 -1.31 1.09 -17.13
N TRP A 593 -1.25 -0.07 -16.50
CA TRP A 593 -0.09 -0.75 -15.97
C TRP A 593 -0.13 -2.20 -16.47
N GLY A 594 1.02 -2.84 -16.60
CA GLY A 594 1.13 -4.18 -17.17
C GLY A 594 1.38 -4.15 -18.67
N HIS A 595 1.65 -5.34 -19.22
CA HIS A 595 1.77 -5.51 -20.68
C HIS A 595 0.48 -5.15 -21.40
N ASP A 596 -0.65 -5.60 -20.84
CA ASP A 596 -1.99 -5.27 -21.27
C ASP A 596 -2.70 -4.60 -20.08
N ALA A 597 -3.30 -3.42 -20.33
CA ALA A 597 -3.96 -2.66 -19.28
C ALA A 597 -5.21 -3.39 -18.78
N PHE A 598 -5.48 -3.32 -17.47
CA PHE A 598 -6.65 -3.96 -16.85
C PHE A 598 -6.64 -5.49 -16.90
N ASP A 599 -5.45 -6.07 -16.88
CA ASP A 599 -5.18 -7.50 -16.68
C ASP A 599 -4.70 -7.82 -15.26
N VAL A 600 -4.16 -9.02 -15.05
CA VAL A 600 -3.54 -9.49 -13.81
C VAL A 600 -2.09 -9.94 -14.05
N SER A 601 -1.31 -10.09 -12.98
CA SER A 601 0.12 -10.40 -13.06
C SER A 601 0.45 -11.79 -13.62
N GLN A 602 -0.48 -12.76 -13.54
CA GLN A 602 -0.23 -14.17 -13.88
C GLN A 602 0.92 -14.78 -13.07
N TRP A 603 1.14 -14.24 -11.87
CA TRP A 603 2.11 -14.70 -10.90
C TRP A 603 1.39 -15.15 -9.62
N LEU A 604 1.33 -16.48 -9.40
CA LEU A 604 0.61 -17.08 -8.28
C LEU A 604 1.56 -17.27 -7.10
N VAL A 605 1.96 -16.15 -6.50
CA VAL A 605 2.96 -16.08 -5.44
C VAL A 605 2.45 -16.60 -4.09
N ALA A 606 3.36 -16.99 -3.19
CA ALA A 606 3.05 -17.64 -1.93
C ALA A 606 2.46 -16.68 -0.88
N TRP A 607 2.98 -15.45 -0.80
CA TRP A 607 2.68 -14.52 0.28
C TRP A 607 1.19 -14.14 0.45
N PRO A 608 0.32 -14.02 -0.59
CA PRO A 608 -1.10 -13.72 -0.40
C PRO A 608 -1.78 -14.83 0.41
N THR A 609 -1.38 -16.08 0.16
CA THR A 609 -1.88 -17.24 0.89
C THR A 609 -1.38 -17.23 2.33
N ALA A 610 -0.11 -16.90 2.54
CA ALA A 610 0.46 -16.80 3.89
C ALA A 610 -0.23 -15.73 4.74
N PHE A 611 -0.42 -14.51 4.21
CA PHE A 611 -1.06 -13.42 4.97
C PHE A 611 -2.53 -13.67 5.27
N ARG A 612 -3.28 -14.33 4.37
CA ARG A 612 -4.64 -14.78 4.68
C ARG A 612 -4.66 -15.78 5.83
N LEU A 613 -3.80 -16.78 5.78
CA LEU A 613 -3.69 -17.78 6.84
C LEU A 613 -3.22 -17.17 8.16
N GLU A 614 -2.33 -16.19 8.12
CA GLU A 614 -1.89 -15.42 9.28
C GLU A 614 -3.03 -14.68 9.96
N LEU A 615 -3.75 -13.89 9.19
CA LEU A 615 -4.91 -13.17 9.72
C LEU A 615 -5.95 -14.13 10.31
N LEU A 616 -6.25 -15.22 9.61
CA LEU A 616 -7.21 -16.22 10.07
C LEU A 616 -6.71 -17.05 11.26
N ARG A 617 -5.40 -17.21 11.46
CA ARG A 617 -4.84 -17.95 12.60
C ARG A 617 -4.64 -17.09 13.84
N HIS A 618 -4.60 -15.77 13.73
CA HIS A 618 -4.58 -14.89 14.90
C HIS A 618 -5.98 -14.52 15.37
N LEU A 619 -6.92 -14.31 14.44
CA LEU A 619 -8.29 -13.91 14.76
C LEU A 619 -9.24 -15.08 15.08
N GLN A 620 -8.72 -16.22 15.56
CA GLN A 620 -9.39 -17.56 15.61
C GLN A 620 -10.80 -17.61 16.23
N GLU A 621 -11.27 -16.55 16.89
CA GLU A 621 -12.56 -16.50 17.60
C GLU A 621 -13.46 -15.31 17.19
N ASP A 622 -12.96 -14.30 16.46
CA ASP A 622 -13.73 -13.11 16.10
C ASP A 622 -14.14 -13.08 14.61
N MET A 623 -14.79 -14.16 14.19
CA MET A 623 -15.40 -14.29 12.86
C MET A 623 -16.54 -13.29 12.62
N THR A 624 -16.87 -12.43 13.59
CA THR A 624 -17.85 -11.33 13.44
C THR A 624 -17.25 -10.11 12.73
N LEU A 625 -15.93 -10.04 12.61
CA LEU A 625 -15.21 -9.00 11.88
C LEU A 625 -15.33 -9.15 10.36
N PHE A 626 -15.49 -10.39 9.87
CA PHE A 626 -15.69 -10.70 8.47
C PHE A 626 -17.19 -10.94 8.24
N PRO A 627 -17.89 -10.03 7.55
CA PRO A 627 -19.34 -10.13 7.46
C PRO A 627 -19.74 -11.48 6.83
N LYS A 628 -20.52 -12.27 7.57
CA LYS A 628 -21.17 -13.48 7.05
C LYS A 628 -22.28 -13.14 6.06
N ASP A 629 -22.82 -11.93 6.18
CA ASP A 629 -23.81 -11.35 5.28
C ASP A 629 -23.61 -9.81 5.29
N VAL A 630 -23.43 -9.20 4.10
CA VAL A 630 -23.75 -7.79 3.83
C VAL A 630 -24.82 -7.77 2.74
#